data_AF-A0A084H144-F1
#
_entry.id   AF-A0A084H144-F1
#
_cell.length_a   1.000
_cell.length_b   1.000
_cell.length_c   1.000
_cell.angle_alpha   90.00
_cell.angle_beta   90.00
_cell.angle_gamma   90.00
#
_symmetry.space_group_name_H-M   'P 1'
#
loop_
_entity.id
_entity.type
_entity.pdbx_description
1 polymer ?
#
loop_
_entity_poly.entity_id
_entity_poly.type
_entity_poly.pdbx_seq_one_letter_code
_entity_poly.pdbx_strand_id
1 'polypeptide(L)'
;MGISLFAERPQTYEVTIFQTPEYGQKIGYQEVYRMNLEAAGHIDAMHLIFGMFNVKDRVPKDYKARFIATGDILLIDERKRGQTFYKLFSGGWKKISRMQVR
;
A
#
# COMPACT_ATOMS: atom_id res chain seq x y z
N MET A 1 -19.03 -26.03 15.44
CA MET A 1 -18.05 -25.15 14.79
C MET A 1 -18.24 -23.74 15.32
N GLY A 2 -17.34 -23.26 16.18
CA GLY A 2 -17.43 -21.91 16.73
C GLY A 2 -16.99 -20.90 15.67
N ILE A 3 -17.90 -20.02 15.26
CA ILE A 3 -17.56 -18.86 14.45
C ILE A 3 -16.87 -17.88 15.40
N SER A 4 -15.55 -17.71 15.25
CA SER A 4 -14.82 -16.69 16.00
C SER A 4 -15.28 -15.31 15.52
N LEU A 5 -16.13 -14.65 16.33
CA LEU A 5 -16.70 -13.32 16.08
C LEU A 5 -15.79 -12.17 16.57
N PHE A 6 -14.49 -12.40 16.73
CA PHE A 6 -13.56 -11.31 17.01
C PHE A 6 -13.21 -10.64 15.69
N ALA A 7 -13.97 -9.61 15.31
CA ALA A 7 -13.46 -8.61 14.39
C ALA A 7 -12.17 -8.07 15.02
N GLU A 8 -11.03 -8.35 14.40
CA GLU A 8 -9.75 -7.81 14.86
C GLU A 8 -9.89 -6.29 14.90
N ARG A 9 -9.56 -5.67 16.05
CA ARG A 9 -9.67 -4.21 16.19
C ARG A 9 -8.78 -3.57 15.11
N PRO A 10 -9.29 -2.56 14.38
CA PRO A 10 -8.47 -1.88 13.40
C PRO A 10 -7.21 -1.34 14.06
N GLN A 11 -6.09 -1.55 13.40
CA GLN A 11 -4.77 -1.10 13.81
C GLN A 11 -4.34 0.07 12.93
N THR A 12 -3.59 0.99 13.51
CA THR A 12 -2.97 2.08 12.74
C THR A 12 -1.67 1.58 12.12
N TYR A 13 -1.64 1.56 10.80
CA TYR A 13 -0.47 1.27 9.98
C TYR A 13 0.14 2.57 9.49
N GLU A 14 1.47 2.61 9.40
CA GLU A 14 2.13 3.63 8.60
C GLU A 14 2.40 3.04 7.21
N VAL A 15 1.90 3.73 6.18
CA VAL A 15 1.94 3.27 4.80
C VAL A 15 2.78 4.24 3.99
N THR A 16 3.74 3.70 3.24
CA THR A 16 4.52 4.45 2.25
C THR A 16 4.25 3.90 0.85
N ILE A 17 3.94 4.79 -0.09
CA ILE A 17 3.70 4.46 -1.49
C ILE A 17 4.97 4.76 -2.28
N PHE A 18 5.41 3.77 -3.05
CA PHE A 18 6.54 3.88 -3.96
C PHE A 18 6.10 3.68 -5.41
N GLN A 19 6.51 4.60 -6.28
CA GLN A 19 6.23 4.56 -7.71
C GLN A 19 7.49 4.81 -8.52
N THR A 20 7.53 4.26 -9.72
CA THR A 20 8.46 4.73 -10.76
C THR A 20 7.92 6.00 -11.42
N PRO A 21 8.80 6.91 -11.87
CA PRO A 21 8.40 8.15 -12.54
C PRO A 21 7.45 7.92 -13.73
N GLU A 22 7.69 6.86 -14.49
CA GLU A 22 6.87 6.50 -15.64
C GLU A 22 6.24 5.10 -15.46
N TYR A 23 5.11 4.88 -16.12
CA TYR A 23 4.44 3.60 -16.15
C TYR A 23 5.30 2.53 -16.83
N GLY A 24 5.27 1.29 -16.31
CA GLY A 24 5.96 0.14 -16.91
C GLY A 24 7.47 0.07 -16.62
N GLN A 25 8.06 1.11 -16.02
CA GLN A 25 9.44 1.06 -15.53
C GLN A 25 9.58 0.05 -14.38
N LYS A 26 10.76 -0.58 -14.29
CA LYS A 26 11.06 -1.64 -13.32
C LYS A 26 12.05 -1.23 -12.23
N ILE A 27 12.66 -0.05 -12.37
CA ILE A 27 13.70 0.51 -11.50
C ILE A 27 13.42 2.00 -11.26
N GLY A 28 14.09 2.58 -10.27
CA GLY A 28 13.95 4.01 -9.95
C GLY A 28 12.71 4.34 -9.11
N TYR A 29 12.32 3.43 -8.22
CA TYR A 29 11.21 3.70 -7.28
C TYR A 29 11.54 4.88 -6.36
N GLN A 30 10.56 5.76 -6.21
CA GLN A 30 10.61 6.92 -5.33
C GLN A 30 9.45 6.85 -4.35
N GLU A 31 9.70 7.27 -3.11
CA GLU A 31 8.62 7.54 -2.16
C GLU A 31 7.80 8.73 -2.68
N VAL A 32 6.52 8.49 -2.96
CA VAL A 32 5.62 9.52 -3.48
C VAL A 32 4.61 10.00 -2.45
N TYR A 33 4.36 9.21 -1.41
CA TYR A 33 3.43 9.57 -0.35
C TYR A 33 3.61 8.68 0.88
N ARG A 34 3.34 9.24 2.06
CA ARG A 34 3.35 8.55 3.34
C ARG A 34 2.18 8.99 4.19
N MET A 35 1.48 8.05 4.81
CA MET A 35 0.30 8.33 5.63
C MET A 35 0.12 7.31 6.75
N ASN A 36 -0.62 7.68 7.79
CA ASN A 36 -1.17 6.72 8.74
C ASN A 36 -2.56 6.26 8.26
N LEU A 37 -2.85 4.97 8.35
CA LEU A 37 -4.09 4.36 7.90
C LEU A 37 -4.60 3.38 8.96
N GLU A 38 -5.87 3.49 9.34
CA GLU A 38 -6.54 2.48 10.15
C GLU A 38 -7.09 1.38 9.24
N ALA A 39 -6.77 0.12 9.54
CA ALA A 39 -7.29 -1.04 8.81
C ALA A 39 -7.37 -2.27 9.72
N ALA A 40 -8.22 -3.24 9.36
CA ALA A 40 -8.31 -4.52 10.09
C ALA A 40 -7.09 -5.42 9.87
N GLY A 41 -6.29 -5.15 8.84
CA GLY A 41 -5.12 -5.94 8.47
C GLY A 41 -4.52 -5.45 7.15
N HIS A 42 -3.45 -6.09 6.68
CA HIS A 42 -2.79 -5.70 5.43
C HIS A 42 -3.71 -5.80 4.20
N ILE A 43 -4.57 -6.81 4.12
CA ILE A 43 -5.50 -6.98 2.99
C ILE A 43 -6.45 -5.79 2.91
N ASP A 44 -7.04 -5.43 4.05
CA ASP A 44 -7.94 -4.29 4.17
C ASP A 44 -7.21 -2.96 3.87
N ALA A 45 -6.02 -2.77 4.44
CA ALA A 45 -5.18 -1.62 4.15
C ALA A 45 -4.92 -1.45 2.64
N MET A 46 -4.52 -2.52 1.95
CA MET A 46 -4.27 -2.50 0.50
C MET A 46 -5.51 -2.14 -0.32
N HIS A 47 -6.70 -2.61 0.10
CA HIS A 47 -7.97 -2.24 -0.56
C HIS A 47 -8.32 -0.77 -0.33
N LEU A 48 -8.20 -0.28 0.91
CA LEU A 48 -8.45 1.12 1.26
C LEU A 48 -7.52 2.05 0.49
N ILE A 49 -6.23 1.73 0.42
CA ILE A 49 -5.23 2.50 -0.33
C ILE A 49 -5.59 2.52 -1.82
N PHE A 50 -5.85 1.35 -2.42
CA PHE A 50 -6.19 1.30 -3.85
C PHE A 50 -7.44 2.14 -4.16
N GLY A 51 -8.48 2.07 -3.32
CA GLY A 51 -9.69 2.87 -3.47
C GLY A 51 -9.49 4.37 -3.21
N MET A 52 -8.55 4.76 -2.35
CA MET A 52 -8.23 6.15 -2.05
C MET A 52 -7.45 6.79 -3.20
N PHE A 53 -6.41 6.13 -3.71
CA PHE A 53 -5.48 6.71 -4.68
C PHE A 53 -5.89 6.51 -6.15
N ASN A 54 -6.94 5.73 -6.44
CA ASN A 54 -7.45 5.54 -7.80
C ASN A 54 -8.84 6.15 -8.04
N VAL A 55 -9.39 6.87 -7.05
CA VAL A 55 -10.63 7.64 -7.20
C VAL A 55 -10.28 9.11 -7.04
N LYS A 56 -10.41 9.89 -8.13
CA LYS A 56 -9.99 11.29 -8.20
C LYS A 56 -10.41 12.14 -7.00
N ASP A 57 -11.64 11.96 -6.52
CA ASP A 57 -12.20 12.77 -5.43
C ASP A 57 -11.72 12.33 -4.03
N ARG A 58 -11.11 11.14 -3.92
CA ARG A 58 -10.59 10.58 -2.66
C ARG A 58 -9.08 10.77 -2.50
N VAL A 59 -8.39 11.09 -3.59
CA VAL A 59 -6.94 11.32 -3.58
C VAL A 59 -6.63 12.53 -2.70
N PRO A 60 -5.69 12.41 -1.74
CA PRO A 60 -5.25 13.55 -0.94
C PRO A 60 -4.76 14.70 -1.82
N LYS A 61 -5.12 15.95 -1.47
CA LYS A 61 -4.80 17.13 -2.29
C LYS A 61 -3.29 17.42 -2.41
N ASP A 62 -2.51 16.92 -1.45
CA ASP A 62 -1.06 17.02 -1.40
C ASP A 62 -0.35 15.87 -2.15
N TYR A 63 -1.10 14.88 -2.64
CA TYR A 63 -0.57 13.82 -3.48
C TYR A 63 -0.31 14.34 -4.90
N LYS A 64 0.98 14.40 -5.29
CA LYS A 64 1.43 14.94 -6.58
C LYS A 64 1.85 13.87 -7.59
N ALA A 65 1.58 12.60 -7.31
CA ALA A 65 1.95 11.50 -8.16
C ALA A 65 0.76 10.93 -8.92
N ARG A 66 1.03 9.94 -9.77
CA ARG A 66 0.05 9.29 -10.62
C ARG A 66 -0.81 8.31 -9.82
N PHE A 67 -1.99 7.96 -10.31
CA PHE A 67 -2.79 6.88 -9.72
C PHE A 67 -1.98 5.59 -9.61
N ILE A 68 -2.30 4.80 -8.57
CA ILE A 68 -1.65 3.51 -8.32
C ILE A 68 -1.95 2.56 -9.48
N ALA A 69 -0.90 1.94 -10.01
CA ALA A 69 -0.99 0.98 -11.08
C ALA A 69 -0.06 -0.21 -10.86
N THR A 70 -0.21 -1.22 -11.71
CA THR A 70 0.67 -2.39 -11.76
C THR A 70 2.13 -1.97 -11.78
N GLY A 71 2.92 -2.55 -10.88
CA GLY A 71 4.32 -2.19 -10.70
C GLY A 71 4.56 -1.42 -9.40
N ASP A 72 3.59 -0.68 -8.90
CA ASP A 72 3.76 0.16 -7.72
C ASP A 72 3.88 -0.67 -6.44
N ILE A 73 4.53 -0.10 -5.43
CA ILE A 73 4.89 -0.79 -4.19
C ILE A 73 4.31 -0.04 -3.00
N LEU A 74 3.77 -0.79 -2.05
CA LEU A 74 3.41 -0.32 -0.72
C LEU A 74 4.38 -0.90 0.30
N LEU A 75 4.84 -0.06 1.20
CA LEU A 75 5.43 -0.48 2.47
C LEU A 75 4.38 -0.26 3.54
N ILE A 76 4.03 -1.32 4.25
CA ILE A 76 3.16 -1.26 5.43
C ILE A 76 4.04 -1.54 6.65
N ASP A 77 4.16 -0.54 7.52
CA ASP A 77 4.90 -0.62 8.78
C ASP A 77 3.91 -0.80 9.94
N GLU A 78 4.02 -1.95 10.62
CA GLU A 78 3.25 -2.32 11.81
C GLU A 78 3.95 -1.87 13.11
N ARG A 79 4.95 -0.98 13.01
CA ARG A 79 5.87 -0.51 14.05
C ARG A 79 6.59 -1.67 14.73
N LYS A 80 5.97 -2.27 15.74
CA LYS A 80 6.56 -3.32 16.59
C LYS A 80 6.69 -4.67 15.88
N ARG A 81 5.85 -4.94 14.88
CA ARG A 81 5.86 -6.21 14.13
C ARG A 81 6.67 -6.15 12.84
N GLY A 82 7.25 -4.97 12.56
CA GLY A 82 8.12 -4.73 11.43
C GLY A 82 7.39 -4.28 10.17
N GLN A 83 8.11 -4.39 9.06
CA GLN A 83 7.74 -3.80 7.78
C GLN A 83 7.46 -4.88 6.74
N THR A 84 6.42 -4.69 5.94
CA THR A 84 6.08 -5.59 4.83
C THR A 84 5.89 -4.82 3.53
N PHE A 85 6.57 -5.29 2.48
CA PHE A 85 6.41 -4.75 1.14
C PHE A 85 5.37 -5.54 0.34
N TYR A 86 4.53 -4.83 -0.38
CA TYR A 86 3.56 -5.37 -1.33
C TYR A 86 3.72 -4.70 -2.68
N LYS A 87 3.75 -5.48 -3.76
CA LYS A 87 3.78 -4.97 -5.12
C LYS A 87 2.47 -5.29 -5.83
N LEU A 88 1.91 -4.31 -6.54
CA LEU A 88 0.71 -4.50 -7.33
C LEU A 88 1.06 -5.21 -8.64
N PHE A 89 0.46 -6.38 -8.85
CA PHE A 89 0.48 -7.09 -10.13
C PHE A 89 -0.91 -7.07 -10.76
N SER A 90 -1.03 -7.53 -12.01
CA SER A 90 -2.34 -7.64 -12.70
C SER A 90 -3.33 -8.53 -11.94
N GLY A 91 -2.83 -9.53 -11.20
CA GLY A 91 -3.63 -10.40 -10.33
C GLY A 91 -3.81 -9.89 -8.90
N GLY A 92 -3.52 -8.61 -8.64
CA GLY A 92 -3.60 -8.00 -7.32
C GLY A 92 -2.27 -7.89 -6.58
N TRP A 93 -2.35 -7.51 -5.30
CA TRP A 93 -1.20 -7.29 -4.45
C TRP A 93 -0.49 -8.59 -4.07
N LYS A 94 0.84 -8.60 -4.17
CA LYS A 94 1.67 -9.71 -3.70
C LYS A 94 2.75 -9.21 -2.77
N LYS A 95 2.95 -9.92 -1.66
CA LYS A 95 4.06 -9.67 -0.73
C LYS A 95 5.39 -9.90 -1.44
N ILE A 96 6.33 -8.98 -1.28
CA ILE A 96 7.70 -9.10 -1.78
C ILE A 96 8.69 -9.02 -0.60
N SER A 97 9.83 -9.69 -0.71
CA SER A 97 10.82 -9.76 0.37
C SER A 97 11.60 -8.47 0.57
N ARG A 98 11.84 -7.73 -0.52
CA ARG A 98 12.52 -6.44 -0.51
C ARG A 98 12.18 -5.63 -1.75
N MET A 99 12.22 -4.31 -1.62
CA MET A 99 12.26 -3.42 -2.78
C MET A 99 13.68 -3.45 -3.37
N GLN A 100 13.80 -3.62 -4.69
CA GLN A 100 15.08 -3.39 -5.36
C GLN A 100 15.29 -1.88 -5.49
N VAL A 101 15.91 -1.30 -4.47
CA VAL A 101 16.44 0.07 -4.53
C VAL A 101 17.85 -0.05 -5.10
N ARG A 102 18.07 0.51 -6.28
CA ARG A 102 19.38 0.72 -6.88
C ARG A 102 19.43 2.14 -7.41
#